data_AF-A0A0D5ZD85-F1
#
_entry.id   AF-A0A0D5ZD85-F1
#
_cell.length_a   1.000
_cell.length_b   1.000
_cell.length_c   1.000
_cell.angle_alpha   90.00
_cell.angle_beta   90.00
_cell.angle_gamma   90.00
#
_symmetry.space_group_name_H-M   'P 1'
#
loop_
_entity.id
_entity.type
_entity.pdbx_description
1 polymer ?
#
loop_
_entity_poly.entity_id
_entity_poly.type
_entity_poly.pdbx_seq_one_letter_code
_entity_poly.pdbx_strand_id
1 'polypeptide(L)'
;MDMAEKIKQTLEKWLETGEVDVRDFFEAADTHWESFISSEFSAIEEEIKTDPEKAYSHLVSLSDFTGHAAQKKPRIIRVLTGFIRKFIDIMHKLKTVLGAQSFSVSVSLPFYLSLSLTFS
;
A
#
# COMPACT_ATOMS: atom_id res chain seq x y z
N MET A 1 4.35 18.91 -12.82
CA MET A 1 4.23 18.09 -11.60
C MET A 1 4.24 16.65 -12.06
N ASP A 2 5.13 15.83 -11.50
CA ASP A 2 5.15 14.39 -11.82
C ASP A 2 3.83 13.75 -11.38
N MET A 3 3.34 12.79 -12.16
CA MET A 3 2.08 12.12 -11.88
C MET A 3 2.20 11.16 -10.69
N ALA A 4 3.39 10.60 -10.43
CA ALA A 4 3.65 9.85 -9.21
C ALA A 4 3.54 10.74 -7.96
N GLU A 5 4.06 11.97 -8.04
CA GLU A 5 3.93 12.97 -6.97
C GLU A 5 2.46 13.36 -6.73
N LYS A 6 1.66 13.46 -7.79
CA LYS A 6 0.20 13.67 -7.66
C LYS A 6 -0.48 12.54 -6.90
N ILE A 7 -0.18 11.28 -7.24
CA ILE A 7 -0.75 10.11 -6.54
C ILE A 7 -0.36 10.14 -5.06
N LYS A 8 0.88 10.50 -4.74
CA LYS A 8 1.36 10.64 -3.37
C LYS A 8 0.61 11.73 -2.60
N GLN A 9 0.41 12.90 -3.19
CA GLN A 9 -0.41 13.96 -2.58
C GLN A 9 -1.86 13.51 -2.35
N THR A 10 -2.41 12.69 -3.27
CA THR A 10 -3.73 12.08 -3.06
C THR A 10 -3.74 11.13 -1.87
N LEU A 11 -2.69 10.32 -1.67
CA LEU A 11 -2.52 9.48 -0.48
C LEU A 11 -2.46 10.34 0.79
N GLU A 12 -1.60 11.35 0.83
CA GLU A 12 -1.43 12.23 1.99
C GLU A 12 -2.75 12.91 2.39
N LYS A 13 -3.46 13.48 1.41
CA LYS A 13 -4.77 14.08 1.63
C LYS A 13 -5.80 13.08 2.13
N TRP A 14 -5.76 11.85 1.63
CA TRP A 14 -6.65 10.78 2.08
C TRP A 14 -6.37 10.37 3.52
N LEU A 15 -5.10 10.31 3.94
CA LEU A 15 -4.73 10.04 5.34
C LEU A 15 -5.20 11.14 6.28
N GLU A 16 -5.21 12.40 5.83
CA GLU A 16 -5.66 13.53 6.63
C GLU A 16 -7.18 13.64 6.74
N THR A 17 -7.90 13.34 5.67
CA THR A 17 -9.33 13.70 5.55
C THR A 17 -10.29 12.53 5.35
N GLY A 18 -9.77 11.35 4.98
CA GLY A 18 -10.58 10.22 4.51
C GLY A 18 -11.26 10.45 3.16
N GLU A 19 -11.13 11.64 2.58
CA GLU A 19 -11.72 11.99 1.28
C GLU A 19 -10.69 11.85 0.16
N VAL A 20 -11.13 11.28 -0.97
CA VAL A 20 -10.29 11.12 -2.15
C VAL A 20 -10.90 11.83 -3.34
N ASP A 21 -10.15 12.76 -3.96
CA ASP A 21 -10.51 13.23 -5.31
C ASP A 21 -10.12 12.16 -6.33
N VAL A 22 -11.11 11.32 -6.65
CA VAL A 22 -10.97 10.22 -7.59
C VAL A 22 -10.55 10.63 -9.00
N ARG A 23 -10.61 11.93 -9.35
CA ARG A 23 -10.20 12.42 -10.68
C ARG A 23 -8.73 12.16 -10.97
N ASP A 24 -7.86 12.34 -9.99
CA ASP A 24 -6.41 12.13 -10.16
C ASP A 24 -6.07 10.65 -10.44
N PHE A 25 -6.89 9.70 -9.94
CA PHE A 25 -6.73 8.28 -10.24
C PHE A 25 -6.98 7.94 -11.70
N PHE A 26 -7.95 8.60 -12.34
CA PHE A 26 -8.33 8.32 -13.72
C PHE A 26 -7.25 8.76 -14.70
N GLU A 27 -6.56 9.87 -14.43
CA GLU A 27 -5.54 10.45 -15.31
C GLU A 27 -4.18 9.75 -15.24
N ALA A 28 -3.86 9.07 -14.14
CA ALA A 28 -2.56 8.42 -13.99
C ALA A 28 -2.40 7.16 -14.87
N ALA A 29 -1.33 7.09 -15.67
CA ALA A 29 -0.94 5.88 -16.39
C ALA A 29 -0.45 4.78 -15.42
N ASP A 30 -0.55 3.51 -15.84
CA ASP A 30 -0.16 2.35 -15.03
C ASP A 30 1.31 2.42 -14.56
N THR A 31 2.21 2.96 -15.38
CA THR A 31 3.62 3.15 -15.04
C THR A 31 3.84 4.11 -13.86
N HIS A 32 2.97 5.10 -13.68
CA HIS A 32 3.06 6.01 -12.53
C HIS A 32 2.61 5.32 -11.25
N TRP A 33 1.61 4.43 -11.33
CA TRP A 33 1.22 3.59 -10.21
C TRP A 33 2.33 2.62 -9.82
N GLU A 34 2.98 1.98 -10.79
CA GLU A 34 4.13 1.11 -10.53
C GLU A 34 5.26 1.86 -9.82
N SER A 35 5.61 3.06 -10.31
CA SER A 35 6.64 3.90 -9.70
C SER A 35 6.27 4.31 -8.28
N PHE A 36 5.02 4.75 -8.06
CA PHE A 36 4.51 5.14 -6.75
C PHE A 36 4.52 3.97 -5.76
N ILE A 37 3.92 2.83 -6.11
CA ILE A 37 3.87 1.66 -5.22
C ILE A 37 5.29 1.18 -4.88
N SER A 38 6.20 1.21 -5.85
CA SER A 38 7.60 0.86 -5.62
C SER A 38 8.29 1.83 -4.66
N SER A 39 8.04 3.14 -4.77
CA SER A 39 8.63 4.13 -3.85
C SER A 39 8.12 3.96 -2.43
N GLU A 40 6.81 3.74 -2.27
CA GLU A 40 6.21 3.53 -0.94
C GLU A 40 6.75 2.26 -0.29
N PHE A 41 6.92 1.16 -1.03
CA PHE A 41 7.55 -0.04 -0.47
C PHE A 41 9.01 0.16 -0.09
N SER A 42 9.79 0.94 -0.85
CA SER A 42 11.15 1.28 -0.45
C SER A 42 11.16 2.11 0.84
N ALA A 43 10.24 3.07 0.99
CA ALA A 43 10.10 3.85 2.22
C ALA A 43 9.76 2.95 3.42
N ILE A 44 8.77 2.06 3.26
CA ILE A 44 8.38 1.10 4.30
C ILE A 44 9.56 0.20 4.69
N GLU A 45 10.37 -0.26 3.74
CA GLU A 45 11.54 -1.09 4.04
C GLU A 45 12.62 -0.36 4.86
N GLU A 46 12.79 0.94 4.66
CA GLU A 46 13.67 1.75 5.50
C GLU A 46 13.06 2.03 6.89
N GLU A 47 11.74 2.26 6.94
CA GLU A 47 11.00 2.44 8.19
C GLU A 47 11.06 1.18 9.05
N ILE A 48 10.99 -0.03 8.48
CA ILE A 48 11.13 -1.30 9.23
C ILE A 48 12.41 -1.33 10.08
N LYS A 49 13.49 -0.69 9.62
CA LYS A 49 14.78 -0.69 10.32
C LYS A 49 14.83 0.28 11.49
N THR A 50 14.02 1.33 11.46
CA THR A 50 14.09 2.46 12.41
C THR A 50 12.87 2.56 13.31
N ASP A 51 11.68 2.32 12.74
CA ASP A 51 10.38 2.36 13.41
C ASP A 51 9.42 1.33 12.75
N PRO A 52 9.44 0.07 13.22
CA PRO A 52 8.65 -1.02 12.65
C PRO A 52 7.12 -0.82 12.81
N GLU A 53 6.68 -0.13 13.86
CA GLU A 53 5.27 0.16 14.08
C GLU A 53 4.75 1.18 13.07
N LYS A 54 5.53 2.24 12.82
CA LYS A 54 5.24 3.20 11.75
C LYS A 54 5.19 2.52 10.39
N ALA A 55 6.16 1.65 10.10
CA ALA A 55 6.19 0.90 8.84
C ALA A 55 4.94 0.02 8.65
N TYR A 56 4.44 -0.62 9.72
CA TYR A 56 3.19 -1.38 9.67
C TYR A 56 1.99 -0.47 9.39
N SER A 57 1.87 0.65 10.10
CA SER A 57 0.80 1.63 9.90
C SER A 57 0.79 2.18 8.46
N HIS A 58 1.97 2.47 7.92
CA HIS A 58 2.16 2.93 6.54
C HIS A 58 1.73 1.85 5.54
N LEU A 59 2.10 0.59 5.75
CA LEU A 59 1.68 -0.51 4.88
C LEU A 59 0.16 -0.73 4.87
N VAL A 60 -0.48 -0.63 6.04
CA VAL A 60 -1.96 -0.71 6.18
C VAL A 60 -2.62 0.42 5.39
N SER A 61 -2.13 1.64 5.58
CA SER A 61 -2.58 2.84 4.87
C SER A 61 -2.47 2.70 3.35
N LEU A 62 -1.32 2.25 2.86
CA LEU A 62 -1.09 2.03 1.43
C LEU A 62 -2.04 0.94 0.88
N SER A 63 -2.28 -0.12 1.64
CA SER A 63 -3.16 -1.22 1.23
C SER A 63 -4.61 -0.79 1.07
N ASP A 64 -5.09 0.03 2.01
CA ASP A 64 -6.45 0.54 1.99
C ASP A 64 -6.63 1.59 0.88
N PHE A 65 -5.68 2.52 0.73
CA PHE A 65 -5.64 3.47 -0.39
C PHE A 65 -5.68 2.78 -1.76
N THR A 66 -4.81 1.78 -1.96
CA THR A 66 -4.74 1.06 -3.23
C THR A 66 -5.96 0.18 -3.48
N GLY A 67 -6.59 -0.36 -2.43
CA GLY A 67 -7.89 -1.01 -2.51
C GLY A 67 -8.98 -0.06 -3.00
N HIS A 68 -9.07 1.13 -2.41
CA HIS A 68 -9.98 2.19 -2.87
C HIS A 68 -9.71 2.62 -4.31
N ALA A 69 -8.44 2.80 -4.69
CA ALA A 69 -8.05 3.13 -6.05
C ALA A 69 -8.45 2.03 -7.05
N ALA A 70 -8.25 0.76 -6.69
CA ALA A 70 -8.59 -0.38 -7.53
C ALA A 70 -10.11 -0.54 -7.75
N GLN A 71 -10.94 -0.18 -6.76
CA GLN A 71 -12.40 -0.14 -6.92
C GLN A 71 -12.84 0.90 -7.96
N LYS A 72 -12.15 2.05 -8.04
CA LYS A 72 -12.47 3.13 -8.97
C LYS A 72 -11.85 2.91 -10.35
N LYS A 73 -10.68 2.30 -10.40
CA LYS A 73 -9.94 1.99 -11.63
C LYS A 73 -9.45 0.54 -11.61
N PRO A 74 -10.27 -0.40 -12.07
CA PRO A 74 -9.94 -1.83 -12.07
C PRO A 74 -8.65 -2.21 -12.81
N ARG A 75 -8.16 -1.36 -13.73
CA ARG A 75 -6.86 -1.58 -14.40
C ARG A 75 -5.68 -1.60 -13.43
N ILE A 76 -5.76 -0.87 -12.32
CA ILE A 76 -4.74 -0.86 -11.26
C ILE A 76 -4.60 -2.24 -10.60
N ILE A 77 -5.64 -3.09 -10.62
CA ILE A 77 -5.58 -4.45 -10.07
C ILE A 77 -4.41 -5.24 -10.67
N ARG A 78 -4.12 -5.07 -11.97
CA ARG A 78 -2.99 -5.74 -12.62
C ARG A 78 -1.65 -5.28 -12.04
N VAL A 79 -1.51 -3.97 -11.83
CA VAL A 79 -0.32 -3.38 -11.18
C VAL A 79 -0.16 -3.95 -9.78
N LEU A 80 -1.20 -3.88 -8.95
CA LEU A 80 -1.18 -4.37 -7.56
C LEU A 80 -0.87 -5.87 -7.47
N THR A 81 -1.40 -6.66 -8.40
CA THR A 81 -1.11 -8.10 -8.48
C THR A 81 0.38 -8.37 -8.71
N GLY A 82 1.06 -7.54 -9.50
CA GLY A 82 2.50 -7.63 -9.73
C GLY A 82 3.34 -7.41 -8.46
N PHE A 83 2.77 -6.74 -7.46
CA PHE A 83 3.45 -6.38 -6.21
C PHE A 83 3.13 -7.31 -5.03
N ILE A 84 2.21 -8.27 -5.16
CA ILE A 84 1.80 -9.18 -4.07
C ILE A 84 2.99 -9.87 -3.41
N ARG A 85 3.99 -10.30 -4.19
CA ARG A 85 5.17 -10.97 -3.64
C ARG A 85 5.99 -10.03 -2.75
N LYS A 86 6.24 -8.81 -3.21
CA LYS A 86 6.96 -7.77 -2.45
C LYS A 86 6.21 -7.42 -1.17
N PHE A 87 4.89 -7.36 -1.26
CA PHE A 87 4.00 -7.13 -0.13
C PHE A 87 4.15 -8.23 0.95
N ILE A 88 4.13 -9.51 0.54
CA ILE A 88 4.36 -10.65 1.43
C ILE A 88 5.75 -10.59 2.08
N ASP A 89 6.78 -10.24 1.31
CA ASP A 89 8.15 -10.11 1.82
C ASP A 89 8.26 -9.03 2.91
N ILE A 90 7.60 -7.88 2.71
CA ILE A 90 7.53 -6.81 3.72
C ILE A 90 6.80 -7.29 4.98
N MET A 91 5.67 -7.98 4.85
CA MET A 91 4.94 -8.55 5.99
C MET A 91 5.78 -9.57 6.77
N HIS A 92 6.59 -10.39 6.09
CA HIS A 92 7.54 -11.29 6.74
C HIS A 92 8.60 -10.55 7.56
N LYS A 93 9.14 -9.45 7.03
CA LYS A 93 10.10 -8.60 7.75
C LYS A 93 9.45 -7.98 8.98
N LEU A 94 8.25 -7.39 8.82
CA LEU A 94 7.49 -6.79 9.92
C LEU A 94 7.16 -7.82 11.00
N LYS A 95 6.68 -9.02 10.63
CA LYS A 95 6.45 -10.12 11.56
C LYS A 95 7.68 -10.40 12.42
N THR A 96 8.84 -10.50 11.78
CA THR A 96 10.10 -10.84 12.44
C THR A 96 10.53 -9.75 13.41
N VAL A 97 10.49 -8.48 12.99
CA VAL A 97 10.98 -7.36 13.79
C VAL A 97 10.02 -7.01 14.93
N LEU A 98 8.70 -7.10 14.71
CA LEU A 98 7.68 -6.84 15.72
C LEU A 98 7.47 -8.01 16.69
N GLY A 99 8.11 -9.16 16.48
CA GLY A 99 7.91 -10.35 17.32
C GLY A 99 6.53 -10.99 17.18
N ALA A 100 5.85 -10.81 16.05
CA ALA A 100 4.56 -11.45 15.79
C ALA A 100 4.73 -12.96 15.54
N GLN A 101 3.83 -13.76 16.08
CA GLN A 101 3.84 -15.22 15.92
C GLN A 101 3.49 -15.64 14.48
N SER A 102 2.53 -14.95 13.89
CA SER A 102 2.05 -15.19 12.52
C SER A 102 1.52 -13.91 11.89
N PHE A 103 1.37 -13.92 10.57
CA PHE A 103 0.63 -12.89 9.84
C PHE A 103 -0.34 -13.55 8.87
N SER A 104 -1.40 -12.84 8.49
CA SER A 104 -2.27 -13.21 7.38
C SER A 104 -2.39 -12.08 6.38
N VAL A 105 -2.44 -12.45 5.10
CA VAL A 105 -2.75 -11.54 3.98
C VAL A 105 -3.93 -12.16 3.25
N SER A 106 -5.04 -11.45 3.19
CA SER A 106 -6.22 -11.88 2.43
C SER A 106 -6.45 -10.91 1.28
N VAL A 107 -6.59 -11.45 0.07
CA VAL A 107 -6.95 -10.70 -1.13
C VAL A 107 -8.37 -11.09 -1.52
N SER A 108 -9.27 -10.12 -1.65
CA SER A 108 -10.65 -10.34 -2.10
C SER A 108 -11.03 -9.43 -3.26
N LEU A 109 -12.07 -9.77 -4.02
CA LEU A 109 -12.60 -8.95 -5.12
C LEU A 109 -13.98 -8.36 -4.76
N PRO A 110 -14.25 -7.04 -4.96
CA PRO A 110 -13.37 -6.03 -5.57
C PRO A 110 -12.10 -5.81 -4.73
N PHE A 111 -10.96 -5.57 -5.40
CA PHE A 111 -9.61 -5.75 -4.83
C PHE A 111 -9.46 -5.09 -3.46
N TYR A 112 -9.32 -5.91 -2.42
CA TYR A 112 -9.10 -5.48 -1.05
C TYR A 112 -8.03 -6.36 -0.40
N LEU A 113 -7.04 -5.72 0.23
CA LEU A 113 -5.95 -6.35 0.96
C LEU A 113 -6.19 -6.20 2.46
N SER A 114 -6.56 -7.29 3.11
CA SER A 114 -6.67 -7.34 4.58
C SER A 114 -5.41 -7.92 5.19
N LEU A 115 -4.94 -7.28 6.25
CA LEU A 115 -3.69 -7.60 6.94
C LEU A 115 -3.93 -7.84 8.41
N SER A 116 -3.35 -8.90 8.94
CA SER A 116 -3.31 -9.08 10.39
C SER A 116 -1.96 -9.63 10.84
N LEU A 117 -1.53 -9.17 12.00
CA LEU A 117 -0.43 -9.73 12.77
C LEU A 117 -1.03 -10.35 14.04
N THR A 118 -0.56 -11.54 14.39
CA THR A 118 -0.98 -12.23 15.63
C THR A 118 0.17 -12.23 16.61
N PHE A 119 -0.10 -11.80 17.84
CA PHE A 119 0.85 -11.76 18.95
C PHE A 119 0.35 -12.71 20.06
N SER A 120 1.29 -13.36 20.75
CA SER A 120 1.02 -14.31 21.85
C SER A 120 1.36 -13.71 23.21
#